data_AF-A0A426X7H5-F1
#
_entry.id   AF-A0A426X7H5-F1
#
_cell.length_a   1.000
_cell.length_b   1.000
_cell.length_c   1.000
_cell.angle_alpha   90.00
_cell.angle_beta   90.00
_cell.angle_gamma   90.00
#
_symmetry.space_group_name_H-M   'P 1'
#
loop_
_entity.id
_entity.type
_entity.pdbx_description
1 polymer ?
#
loop_
_entity_poly.entity_id
_entity_poly.type
_entity_poly.pdbx_seq_one_letter_code
_entity_poly.pdbx_strand_id
1 'polypeptide(L)'
;MLKMKSRHVGGTITKKKKSVVIEVCKEVHAWPGRHLVEGGERRRYLGLRTAEHRVIEFECRGRREYEMWTQGVARLLNIVKERKHHS
;
A
#
# COMPACT_ATOMS: atom_id res chain seq x y z
N MET A 1 6.21 -3.06 -14.23
CA MET A 1 6.67 -2.91 -12.84
C MET A 1 5.95 -1.73 -12.22
N LEU A 2 5.41 -1.82 -11.00
CA LEU A 2 4.69 -0.70 -10.37
C LEU A 2 5.66 0.12 -9.49
N LYS A 3 5.92 1.37 -9.86
CA LYS A 3 6.84 2.26 -9.11
C LYS A 3 6.04 3.19 -8.19
N MET A 4 6.30 3.13 -6.89
CA MET A 4 5.84 4.15 -5.95
C MET A 4 6.76 5.38 -6.01
N LYS A 5 6.15 6.57 -6.02
CA LYS A 5 6.82 7.85 -5.80
C LYS A 5 6.28 8.46 -4.50
N SER A 6 7.17 8.84 -3.59
CA SER A 6 6.79 9.58 -2.40
C SER A 6 6.85 11.08 -2.69
N ARG A 7 5.75 11.80 -2.46
CA ARG A 7 5.74 13.26 -2.24
C ARG A 7 5.47 13.46 -0.75
N HIS A 8 6.38 14.10 -0.02
CA HIS A 8 6.04 14.58 1.32
C HIS A 8 5.01 15.72 1.17
N VAL A 9 3.87 15.58 1.85
CA VAL A 9 2.88 16.66 1.97
C VAL A 9 3.53 17.75 2.83
N GLY A 10 3.70 18.94 2.25
CA GLY A 10 4.53 20.02 2.79
C GLY A 10 5.34 20.75 1.72
N GLY A 11 5.39 20.21 0.49
CA GLY A 11 6.21 20.78 -0.59
C GLY A 11 7.69 20.53 -0.34
N THR A 12 8.48 20.42 -1.40
CA THR A 12 9.95 20.47 -1.29
C THR A 12 10.59 19.30 -0.55
N ILE A 13 10.41 18.08 -1.07
CA ILE A 13 11.46 17.06 -1.33
C ILE A 13 10.75 15.85 -1.93
N THR A 14 10.95 15.63 -3.22
CA THR A 14 10.59 14.33 -3.82
C THR A 14 11.71 13.37 -3.45
N LYS A 15 11.44 12.34 -2.64
CA LYS A 15 12.45 11.33 -2.32
C LYS A 15 12.91 10.69 -3.63
N LYS A 16 14.18 10.87 -4.02
CA LYS A 16 14.73 10.31 -5.28
C LYS A 16 14.57 8.79 -5.36
N LYS A 17 14.53 8.10 -4.20
CA LYS A 17 14.40 6.65 -4.12
C LYS A 17 12.95 6.22 -4.41
N LYS A 18 12.73 5.73 -5.62
CA LYS A 18 11.48 5.08 -6.07
C LYS A 18 11.52 3.63 -5.59
N SER A 19 10.49 3.17 -4.89
CA SER A 19 10.35 1.77 -4.53
C SER A 19 9.45 1.04 -5.53
N VAL A 20 9.72 -0.24 -5.74
CA VAL A 20 8.94 -1.08 -6.65
C VAL A 20 8.02 -1.97 -5.84
N VAL A 21 6.72 -1.89 -6.09
CA VAL A 21 5.71 -2.75 -5.46
C VAL A 21 5.52 -4.01 -6.30
N ILE A 22 5.44 -5.16 -5.61
CA ILE A 22 5.25 -6.47 -6.24
C ILE A 22 3.97 -7.17 -5.78
N GLU A 23 3.43 -6.81 -4.61
CA GLU A 23 2.25 -7.46 -4.03
C GLU A 23 1.50 -6.53 -3.06
N VAL A 24 0.19 -6.76 -2.93
CA VAL A 24 -0.67 -6.23 -1.87
C VAL A 24 -0.89 -7.30 -0.80
N CYS A 25 -0.53 -7.00 0.45
CA CYS A 25 -0.76 -7.86 1.61
C CYS A 25 -2.05 -7.42 2.30
N LYS A 26 -3.05 -8.30 2.40
CA LYS A 26 -4.37 -8.02 2.99
C LYS A 26 -4.48 -8.43 4.46
N GLU A 27 -3.62 -9.33 4.90
CA GLU A 27 -3.61 -9.89 6.26
C GLU A 27 -2.68 -9.07 7.16
N VAL A 28 -2.99 -7.79 7.35
CA VAL A 28 -2.23 -6.92 8.25
C VAL A 28 -3.05 -6.68 9.51
N HIS A 29 -2.48 -7.05 10.65
CA HIS A 29 -3.09 -6.83 11.95
C HIS A 29 -2.98 -5.36 12.37
N ALA A 30 -3.87 -4.95 13.28
CA ALA A 30 -3.76 -3.63 13.90
C ALA A 30 -2.43 -3.51 14.64
N TRP A 31 -1.77 -2.35 14.54
CA TRP A 31 -0.54 -2.09 15.28
C TRP A 31 -0.80 -2.12 16.80
N PRO A 32 0.20 -2.53 17.61
CA PRO A 32 0.08 -2.50 19.06
C PRO A 32 -0.41 -1.14 19.58
N GLY A 33 -1.31 -1.17 20.56
CA GLY A 33 -1.90 0.03 21.16
C GLY A 33 -2.97 0.73 20.33
N ARG A 34 -3.26 0.29 19.09
CA ARG A 34 -4.32 0.92 18.26
C ARG A 34 -5.72 0.79 18.82
N HIS A 35 -5.99 -0.25 19.58
CA HIS A 35 -7.27 -0.44 20.28
C HIS A 35 -7.50 0.59 21.40
N LEU A 36 -6.46 1.29 21.86
CA LEU A 36 -6.56 2.34 22.89
C LEU A 36 -6.93 3.71 22.30
N VAL A 37 -6.88 3.85 20.97
CA VAL A 37 -7.20 5.10 20.27
C VAL A 37 -8.65 5.05 19.80
N GLU A 38 -9.40 6.13 20.03
CA GLU A 38 -10.80 6.23 19.61
C GLU A 38 -10.97 5.96 18.10
N GLY A 39 -11.90 5.06 17.77
CA GLY A 39 -12.15 4.64 16.40
C GLY A 39 -11.15 3.64 15.82
N GLY A 40 -10.23 3.11 16.65
CA GLY A 40 -9.27 2.07 16.27
C GLY A 40 -9.95 0.81 15.72
N GLU A 41 -11.11 0.41 16.23
CA GLU A 41 -11.85 -0.77 15.75
C GLU A 41 -12.39 -0.63 14.31
N ARG A 42 -12.57 0.62 13.85
CA ARG A 42 -13.06 0.93 12.50
C ARG A 42 -11.93 0.99 11.48
N ARG A 43 -10.68 1.09 11.93
CA ARG A 43 -9.50 1.11 11.06
C ARG A 43 -9.31 -0.25 10.39
N ARG A 44 -8.65 -0.21 9.24
CA ARG A 44 -8.25 -1.38 8.45
C ARG A 44 -6.82 -1.18 8.01
N TYR A 45 -6.10 -2.25 7.75
CA TYR A 45 -4.68 -2.17 7.46
C TYR A 45 -4.36 -2.97 6.20
N LEU A 46 -3.52 -2.41 5.35
CA LEU A 46 -2.94 -3.13 4.21
C LEU A 46 -1.43 -2.98 4.21
N GLY A 47 -0.76 -3.95 3.58
CA GLY A 47 0.67 -3.92 3.33
C GLY A 47 0.95 -3.83 1.85
N LEU A 48 2.04 -3.16 1.48
CA LEU A 48 2.61 -3.21 0.13
C LEU A 48 4.00 -3.83 0.21
N ARG A 49 4.16 -5.03 -0.36
CA ARG A 49 5.47 -5.68 -0.43
C ARG A 49 6.25 -5.12 -1.60
N THR A 50 7.49 -4.74 -1.32
CA THR A 50 8.41 -4.18 -2.30
C THR A 50 9.35 -5.25 -2.86
N ALA A 51 10.03 -4.95 -3.97
CA ALA A 51 11.05 -5.82 -4.54
C ALA A 51 12.26 -6.03 -3.61
N GLU A 52 12.46 -5.14 -2.62
CA GLU A 52 13.45 -5.30 -1.55
C GLU A 52 12.92 -6.17 -0.39
N HIS A 53 11.82 -6.91 -0.60
CA HIS A 53 11.11 -7.73 0.40
C HIS A 53 10.55 -6.98 1.62
N ARG A 54 10.81 -5.68 1.76
CA ARG A 54 10.20 -4.83 2.77
C ARG A 54 8.69 -4.70 2.54
N VAL A 55 7.91 -4.85 3.60
CA VAL A 55 6.48 -4.52 3.64
C VAL A 55 6.32 -3.12 4.21
N ILE A 56 5.56 -2.27 3.51
CA ILE A 56 5.14 -0.96 3.99
C ILE A 56 3.66 -1.07 4.36
N GLU A 57 3.35 -0.86 5.62
CA GLU A 57 1.99 -0.98 6.16
C GLU A 57 1.30 0.38 6.21
N PHE A 58 0.01 0.39 5.89
CA PHE A 58 -0.83 1.59 5.85
C PHE A 58 -2.09 1.35 6.65
N GLU A 59 -2.52 2.40 7.36
CA GLU A 59 -3.82 2.46 8.01
C GLU A 59 -4.85 3.14 7.09
N CYS A 60 -6.02 2.54 6.96
CA CYS A 60 -7.19 3.10 6.30
C CYS A 60 -8.23 3.49 7.34
N ARG A 61 -8.93 4.60 7.08
CA ARG A 61 -9.97 5.14 7.95
C ARG A 61 -11.20 4.25 8.07
N GLY A 62 -11.38 3.32 7.11
CA GLY A 62 -12.45 2.34 7.13
C GLY A 62 -12.44 1.41 5.91
N ARG A 63 -13.49 0.58 5.81
CA ARG A 63 -13.62 -0.47 4.79
C ARG A 63 -13.53 0.05 3.35
N ARG A 64 -14.25 1.13 3.02
CA ARG A 64 -14.29 1.67 1.64
C ARG A 64 -12.91 2.10 1.15
N GLU A 65 -12.14 2.79 2.00
CA GLU A 65 -10.79 3.23 1.66
C GLU A 65 -9.86 2.03 1.50
N TYR A 66 -9.96 1.05 2.41
CA TYR A 66 -9.20 -0.20 2.33
C TYR A 66 -9.48 -0.97 1.03
N GLU A 67 -10.75 -1.14 0.67
CA GLU A 67 -11.15 -1.82 -0.57
C GLU A 67 -10.65 -1.07 -1.80
N MET A 68 -10.82 0.25 -1.84
CA MET A 68 -10.31 1.10 -2.92
C MET A 68 -8.80 0.93 -3.13
N TRP A 69 -8.01 0.98 -2.05
CA TRP A 69 -6.56 0.82 -2.14
C TRP A 69 -6.15 -0.58 -2.55
N THR A 70 -6.69 -1.61 -1.89
CA THR A 70 -6.29 -3.00 -2.16
C THR A 70 -6.69 -3.46 -3.56
N GLN A 71 -7.91 -3.14 -4.01
CA GLN A 71 -8.38 -3.46 -5.37
C GLN A 71 -7.62 -2.65 -6.43
N GLY A 72 -7.43 -1.34 -6.20
CA GLY A 72 -6.74 -0.47 -7.14
C GLY A 72 -5.30 -0.92 -7.39
N VAL A 73 -4.53 -1.19 -6.33
CA VAL A 73 -3.14 -1.64 -6.48
C VAL A 73 -3.06 -3.05 -7.07
N ALA A 74 -3.93 -3.98 -6.65
CA ALA A 74 -3.98 -5.33 -7.22
C ALA A 74 -4.25 -5.30 -8.72
N ARG A 75 -5.19 -4.47 -9.17
CA ARG A 75 -5.49 -4.27 -10.59
C ARG A 75 -4.28 -3.74 -11.37
N LEU A 76 -3.59 -2.73 -10.83
CA LEU A 76 -2.39 -2.17 -11.47
C LEU A 76 -1.26 -3.21 -11.58
N LEU A 77 -1.10 -4.07 -10.57
CA LEU A 77 -0.13 -5.17 -10.61
C LEU A 77 -0.49 -6.20 -11.68
N ASN A 78 -1.77 -6.55 -11.83
CA ASN A 78 -2.24 -7.48 -12.87
C ASN A 78 -1.98 -6.94 -14.28
N ILE A 79 -2.34 -5.69 -14.56
CA ILE A 79 -2.06 -5.04 -15.86
C ILE A 79 -0.57 -5.08 -16.19
N VAL A 80 0.28 -4.86 -15.19
CA VAL A 80 1.74 -4.95 -15.34
C VAL A 80 2.21 -6.37 -15.65
N LYS A 81 1.60 -7.39 -15.05
CA LYS A 81 1.91 -8.80 -15.31
C LYS A 81 1.49 -9.19 -16.73
N GLU A 82 0.26 -8.86 -17.14
CA GLU A 82 -0.27 -9.16 -18.47
C GLU A 82 0.59 -8.57 -19.59
N ARG A 83 1.09 -7.34 -19.41
CA ARG A 83 2.01 -6.70 -20.38
C ARG A 83 3.32 -7.45 -20.56
N LYS A 84 3.81 -8.15 -19.53
CA LYS A 84 5.03 -8.97 -19.64
C LYS A 84 4.80 -10.30 -20.35
N HIS A 85 3.57 -10.80 -20.38
CA HIS A 85 3.23 -12.05 -21.05
C HIS A 85 3.01 -11.88 -22.57
N HIS A 86 2.82 -10.64 -23.03
CA HIS A 86 2.59 -10.30 -24.44
C HIS A 86 3.82 -9.66 -25.12
N SER A 87 4.98 -9.69 -24.45
CA SER A 87 6.26 -9.15 -24.92
C SER A 87 7.31 -10.25 -24.90
#